data_AF-A0A7S0IBW1-F1
#
_entry.id   AF-A0A7S0IBW1-F1
#
_cell.length_a   1.000
_cell.length_b   1.000
_cell.length_c   1.000
_cell.angle_alpha   90.00
_cell.angle_beta   90.00
_cell.angle_gamma   90.00
#
_symmetry.space_group_name_H-M   'P 1'
#
loop_
_entity.id
_entity.type
_entity.pdbx_description
1 polymer ?
#
loop_
_entity_poly.entity_id
_entity_poly.type
_entity_poly.pdbx_seq_one_letter_code
_entity_poly.pdbx_strand_id
1 'polypeptide(L)'
;KTHEAAGNLETAVASFERQLRLADHLSAAAPMDAALKNALGDARGNCVRTYFAIAERLDQTDDRKERSVDYLTSCLRVCVEAAEDAADTSHDAEGGGLDDLEKGTEGKANHRLGLAQLAAGRAEDAAMYQTRYLELSERDGDDAGVGCALRALGEAHLARGAVDEAAAALERFAAMESTGPAARARAHCSLGRISLKRR
;
A
#
# COMPACT_ATOMS: atom_id res chain seq x y z
N LYS A 1 11.88 -25.41 9.07
CA LYS A 1 12.52 -24.09 9.31
C LYS A 1 11.62 -22.89 8.99
N THR A 2 10.55 -23.02 8.18
CA THR A 2 9.63 -21.91 7.85
C THR A 2 8.65 -21.55 8.99
N HIS A 3 8.14 -22.54 9.73
CA HIS A 3 7.25 -22.31 10.89
C HIS A 3 7.92 -21.52 12.03
N GLU A 4 9.18 -21.82 12.32
CA GLU A 4 9.96 -21.16 13.37
C GLU A 4 10.28 -19.70 13.01
N ALA A 5 10.59 -19.43 11.73
CA ALA A 5 10.78 -18.07 11.24
C ALA A 5 9.49 -17.24 11.22
N ALA A 6 8.32 -17.86 11.03
CA ALA A 6 7.02 -17.19 11.07
C ALA A 6 6.61 -16.85 12.52
N GLY A 7 6.80 -17.78 13.47
CA GLY A 7 6.54 -17.53 14.90
C GLY A 7 7.41 -16.41 15.49
N ASN A 8 8.64 -16.26 14.98
CA ASN A 8 9.51 -15.14 15.35
C ASN A 8 8.98 -13.78 14.86
N LEU A 9 8.32 -13.72 13.69
CA LEU A 9 7.76 -12.46 13.20
C LEU A 9 6.48 -12.07 13.93
N GLU A 10 5.59 -13.01 14.25
CA GLU A 10 4.36 -12.73 15.00
C GLU A 10 4.68 -12.20 16.40
N THR A 11 5.68 -12.77 17.06
CA THR A 11 6.19 -12.29 18.36
C THR A 11 6.83 -10.90 18.23
N ALA A 12 7.56 -10.66 17.14
CA ALA A 12 8.15 -9.35 16.86
C ALA A 12 7.07 -8.28 16.63
N VAL A 13 6.01 -8.58 15.87
CA VAL A 13 4.88 -7.67 15.66
C VAL A 13 4.21 -7.33 16.98
N ALA A 14 3.89 -8.32 17.82
CA ALA A 14 3.27 -8.06 19.11
C ALA A 14 4.13 -7.12 19.99
N SER A 15 5.46 -7.28 19.93
CA SER A 15 6.41 -6.44 20.65
C SER A 15 6.46 -5.01 20.09
N PHE A 16 6.53 -4.86 18.76
CA PHE A 16 6.54 -3.56 18.10
C PHE A 16 5.21 -2.82 18.24
N GLU A 17 4.08 -3.50 18.17
CA GLU A 17 2.77 -2.90 18.43
C GLU A 17 2.66 -2.39 19.87
N ARG A 18 3.20 -3.15 20.84
CA ARG A 18 3.26 -2.69 22.24
C ARG A 18 4.14 -1.46 22.38
N GLN A 19 5.30 -1.44 21.70
CA GLN A 19 6.17 -0.27 21.66
C GLN A 19 5.47 0.93 21.03
N LEU A 20 4.75 0.74 19.92
CA LEU A 20 4.00 1.78 19.22
C LEU A 20 2.93 2.39 20.13
N ARG A 21 2.09 1.55 20.77
CA ARG A 21 1.07 2.04 21.71
C ARG A 21 1.67 2.86 22.85
N LEU A 22 2.82 2.43 23.39
CA LEU A 22 3.51 3.17 24.44
C LEU A 22 4.07 4.51 23.94
N ALA A 23 4.74 4.50 22.78
CA ALA A 23 5.31 5.71 22.18
C ALA A 23 4.22 6.73 21.84
N ASP A 24 3.07 6.25 21.34
CA ASP A 24 1.90 7.08 21.02
C ASP A 24 1.35 7.77 22.27
N HIS A 25 1.10 7.01 23.34
CA HIS A 25 0.66 7.57 24.62
C HIS A 25 1.65 8.60 25.20
N LEU A 26 2.95 8.34 25.10
CA LEU A 26 3.97 9.27 25.62
C LEU A 26 4.08 10.53 24.77
N SER A 27 4.07 10.40 23.45
CA SER A 27 4.09 11.54 22.51
C SER A 27 2.85 12.43 22.70
N ALA A 28 1.67 11.83 22.86
CA ALA A 28 0.44 12.56 23.15
C ALA A 28 0.47 13.29 24.51
N ALA A 29 1.13 12.72 25.53
CA ALA A 29 1.27 13.34 26.84
C ALA A 29 2.27 14.51 26.85
N ALA A 30 3.24 14.52 25.94
CA ALA A 30 4.27 15.54 25.83
C ALA A 30 4.53 15.92 24.35
N PRO A 31 3.58 16.60 23.68
CA PRO A 31 3.62 16.82 22.23
C PRO A 31 4.73 17.77 21.76
N MET A 32 5.41 18.46 22.67
CA MET A 32 6.55 19.33 22.36
C MET A 32 7.90 18.62 22.56
N ASP A 33 7.91 17.38 23.05
CA ASP A 33 9.13 16.60 23.23
C ASP A 33 9.55 15.94 21.91
N ALA A 34 10.62 16.46 21.31
CA ALA A 34 11.16 15.96 20.05
C ALA A 34 11.67 14.52 20.16
N ALA A 35 12.18 14.09 21.32
CA ALA A 35 12.68 12.72 21.50
C ALA A 35 11.53 11.70 21.49
N LEU A 36 10.38 12.05 22.08
CA LEU A 36 9.19 11.21 22.08
C LEU A 36 8.55 11.13 20.69
N LYS A 37 8.53 12.23 19.93
CA LYS A 37 8.10 12.25 18.52
C LYS A 37 8.99 11.37 17.64
N ASN A 38 10.31 11.46 17.79
CA ASN A 38 11.24 10.60 17.04
C ASN A 38 11.05 9.12 17.41
N ALA A 39 10.88 8.81 18.71
CA ALA A 39 10.62 7.44 19.16
C ALA A 39 9.30 6.87 18.61
N LEU A 40 8.27 7.71 18.45
CA LEU A 40 7.01 7.35 17.79
C LEU A 40 7.24 7.03 16.31
N GLY A 41 7.99 7.87 15.58
CA GLY A 41 8.37 7.62 14.19
C GLY A 41 9.12 6.29 14.01
N ASP A 42 10.12 6.02 14.86
CA ASP A 42 10.85 4.75 14.88
C ASP A 42 9.93 3.54 15.12
N ALA A 43 9.00 3.67 16.06
CA ALA A 43 8.04 2.62 16.38
C ALA A 43 7.08 2.34 15.22
N ARG A 44 6.61 3.39 14.54
CA ARG A 44 5.78 3.29 13.32
C ARG A 44 6.55 2.60 12.19
N GLY A 45 7.79 3.03 11.93
CA GLY A 45 8.66 2.42 10.92
C GLY A 45 8.94 0.94 11.17
N ASN A 46 9.17 0.55 12.44
CA ASN A 46 9.33 -0.85 12.83
C ASN A 46 8.06 -1.69 12.59
N CYS A 47 6.88 -1.15 12.92
CA CYS A 47 5.61 -1.81 12.67
C CYS A 47 5.37 -2.02 11.17
N VAL A 48 5.49 -0.95 10.37
CA VAL A 48 5.29 -1.00 8.91
C VAL A 48 6.20 -2.04 8.25
N ARG A 49 7.50 -2.03 8.57
CA ARG A 49 8.46 -3.01 8.05
C ARG A 49 8.07 -4.44 8.40
N THR A 50 7.62 -4.68 9.63
CA THR A 50 7.28 -6.03 10.10
C THR A 50 5.95 -6.51 9.52
N TYR A 51 4.94 -5.65 9.38
CA TYR A 51 3.68 -5.97 8.71
C TYR A 51 3.90 -6.37 7.26
N PHE A 52 4.71 -5.61 6.51
CA PHE A 52 5.06 -5.97 5.14
C PHE A 52 5.77 -7.32 5.04
N ALA A 53 6.70 -7.61 5.95
CA ALA A 53 7.42 -8.89 5.97
C ALA A 53 6.49 -10.08 6.28
N ILE A 54 5.48 -9.89 7.15
CA ILE A 54 4.50 -10.94 7.43
C ILE A 54 3.55 -11.12 6.25
N ALA A 55 2.99 -10.03 5.71
CA ALA A 55 2.05 -10.08 4.58
C ALA A 55 2.65 -10.83 3.37
N GLU A 56 3.91 -10.55 3.03
CA GLU A 56 4.63 -11.23 1.94
C GLU A 56 4.81 -12.74 2.17
N ARG A 57 4.94 -13.18 3.42
CA ARG A 57 5.01 -14.61 3.75
C ARG A 57 3.65 -15.29 3.73
N LEU A 58 2.58 -14.57 4.07
CA LEU A 58 1.22 -15.11 4.10
C LEU A 58 0.62 -15.26 2.70
N ASP A 59 1.04 -14.41 1.75
CA ASP A 59 0.61 -14.45 0.35
C ASP A 59 0.99 -15.76 -0.38
N GLN A 60 1.88 -16.56 0.20
CA GLN A 60 2.34 -17.84 -0.38
C GLN A 60 1.39 -19.02 -0.10
N THR A 61 0.32 -18.84 0.67
CA THR A 61 -0.61 -19.91 1.05
C THR A 61 -2.08 -19.48 0.92
N ASP A 62 -2.90 -20.24 0.20
CA ASP A 62 -4.28 -19.89 -0.14
C ASP A 62 -5.17 -19.66 1.11
N ASP A 63 -4.96 -20.44 2.17
CA ASP A 63 -5.70 -20.36 3.44
C ASP A 63 -5.36 -19.13 4.33
N ARG A 64 -4.45 -18.24 3.91
CA ARG A 64 -3.97 -17.12 4.76
C ARG A 64 -4.12 -15.72 4.16
N LYS A 65 -4.88 -15.59 3.08
CA LYS A 65 -5.13 -14.30 2.40
C LYS A 65 -5.77 -13.26 3.32
N GLU A 66 -6.72 -13.66 4.17
CA GLU A 66 -7.38 -12.75 5.11
C GLU A 66 -6.41 -12.18 6.15
N ARG A 67 -5.52 -13.02 6.69
CA ARG A 67 -4.49 -12.55 7.63
C ARG A 67 -3.53 -11.55 6.99
N SER A 68 -3.22 -11.72 5.70
CA SER A 68 -2.40 -10.75 4.96
C SER A 68 -3.10 -9.40 4.84
N VAL A 69 -4.40 -9.43 4.51
CA VAL A 69 -5.25 -8.24 4.47
C VAL A 69 -5.24 -7.52 5.82
N ASP A 70 -5.44 -8.23 6.95
CA ASP A 70 -5.46 -7.62 8.28
C ASP A 70 -4.17 -6.86 8.62
N TYR A 71 -3.01 -7.45 8.31
CA TYR A 71 -1.71 -6.81 8.53
C TYR A 71 -1.48 -5.62 7.60
N LEU A 72 -1.91 -5.72 6.33
CA LEU A 72 -1.81 -4.62 5.37
C LEU A 72 -2.76 -3.47 5.72
N THR A 73 -3.95 -3.74 6.22
CA THR A 73 -4.88 -2.74 6.77
C THR A 73 -4.27 -2.06 8.00
N SER A 74 -3.69 -2.83 8.91
CA SER A 74 -2.99 -2.28 10.08
C SER A 74 -1.78 -1.42 9.68
N CYS A 75 -1.05 -1.84 8.64
CA CYS A 75 0.04 -1.07 8.05
C CYS A 75 -0.46 0.25 7.46
N LEU A 76 -1.53 0.22 6.66
CA LEU A 76 -2.09 1.43 6.05
C LEU A 76 -2.54 2.43 7.12
N ARG A 77 -3.20 1.96 8.18
CA ARG A 77 -3.59 2.82 9.32
C ARG A 77 -2.39 3.56 9.90
N VAL A 78 -1.31 2.85 10.20
CA VAL A 78 -0.09 3.45 10.77
C VAL A 78 0.51 4.49 9.82
N CYS A 79 0.51 4.23 8.51
CA CYS A 79 1.01 5.18 7.51
C CYS A 79 0.14 6.45 7.43
N VAL A 80 -1.18 6.32 7.51
CA VAL A 80 -2.12 7.46 7.47
C VAL A 80 -2.01 8.31 8.74
N GLU A 81 -2.01 7.67 9.92
CA GLU A 81 -1.81 8.35 11.20
C GLU A 81 -0.49 9.15 11.22
N ALA A 82 0.57 8.58 10.65
CA ALA A 82 1.85 9.27 10.52
C ALA A 82 1.79 10.49 9.59
N ALA A 83 1.09 10.36 8.46
CA ALA A 83 0.93 11.45 7.50
C ALA A 83 0.08 12.60 8.07
N GLU A 84 -0.94 12.28 8.87
CA GLU A 84 -1.78 13.27 9.56
C GLU A 84 -0.97 14.04 10.61
N ASP A 85 -0.21 13.35 11.46
CA ASP A 85 0.67 13.99 12.46
C ASP A 85 1.74 14.91 11.82
N ALA A 86 2.23 14.52 10.64
CA ALA A 86 3.16 15.31 9.86
C ALA A 86 2.49 16.58 9.26
N ALA A 87 1.22 16.49 8.87
CA ALA A 87 0.46 17.63 8.37
C ALA A 87 0.20 18.66 9.48
N ASP A 88 -0.14 18.19 10.68
CA ASP A 88 -0.42 19.06 11.84
C ASP A 88 0.82 19.83 12.34
N THR A 89 2.02 19.33 12.09
CA THR A 89 3.29 19.98 12.46
C THR A 89 3.83 20.95 11.38
N SER A 90 3.23 20.95 10.19
CA SER A 90 3.74 21.69 9.02
C SER A 90 3.39 23.18 8.95
N HIS A 91 2.62 23.72 9.91
CA HIS A 91 2.30 25.17 9.92
C HIS A 91 3.41 26.05 10.52
N ASP A 92 4.35 25.50 11.29
CA ASP A 92 5.38 26.30 12.02
C ASP A 92 6.83 25.77 11.90
N ALA A 93 7.09 24.70 11.15
CA ALA A 93 8.43 24.08 11.10
C ALA A 93 9.06 24.09 9.70
N GLU A 94 9.98 25.04 9.49
CA GLU A 94 11.03 24.89 8.47
C GLU A 94 11.91 23.68 8.83
N GLY A 95 11.86 22.63 8.02
CA GLY A 95 12.91 21.61 7.93
C GLY A 95 13.14 20.75 9.19
N GLY A 96 12.34 19.71 9.37
CA GLY A 96 12.57 18.69 10.39
C GLY A 96 12.23 17.28 9.92
N GLY A 97 13.14 16.67 9.16
CA GLY A 97 13.35 15.22 9.08
C GLY A 97 12.13 14.30 9.03
N LEU A 98 11.27 14.45 8.01
CA LEU A 98 10.40 13.37 7.57
C LEU A 98 11.27 12.47 6.69
N ASP A 99 11.81 11.39 7.26
CA ASP A 99 12.56 10.42 6.49
C ASP A 99 11.81 10.07 5.20
N ASP A 100 12.54 9.99 4.08
CA ASP A 100 12.05 9.58 2.75
C ASP A 100 11.28 8.23 2.75
N LEU A 101 11.32 7.51 3.88
CA LEU A 101 10.55 6.32 4.12
C LEU A 101 9.05 6.61 4.24
N GLU A 102 8.61 7.69 4.89
CA GLU A 102 7.21 7.86 5.29
C GLU A 102 6.31 8.35 4.13
N LYS A 103 6.81 9.30 3.31
CA LYS A 103 6.06 9.86 2.17
C LYS A 103 5.62 8.81 1.13
N GLY A 104 6.38 7.74 0.95
CA GLY A 104 6.07 6.65 0.01
C GLY A 104 5.40 5.42 0.63
N THR A 105 5.21 5.38 1.96
CA THR A 105 4.67 4.19 2.64
C THR A 105 3.16 4.05 2.52
N GLU A 106 2.40 5.16 2.53
CA GLU A 106 0.94 5.12 2.30
C GLU A 106 0.63 4.55 0.92
N GLY A 107 1.33 5.01 -0.13
CA GLY A 107 1.15 4.51 -1.49
C GLY A 107 1.48 3.02 -1.61
N LYS A 108 2.61 2.58 -1.06
CA LYS A 108 3.00 1.16 -1.04
C LYS A 108 2.02 0.29 -0.27
N ALA A 109 1.49 0.78 0.86
CA ALA A 109 0.50 0.07 1.65
C ALA A 109 -0.81 -0.08 0.87
N ASN A 110 -1.31 0.99 0.24
CA ASN A 110 -2.48 0.95 -0.64
C ASN A 110 -2.29 -0.04 -1.80
N HIS A 111 -1.14 0.01 -2.49
CA HIS A 111 -0.88 -0.90 -3.60
C HIS A 111 -0.89 -2.37 -3.16
N ARG A 112 -0.20 -2.71 -2.06
CA ARG A 112 -0.13 -4.08 -1.54
C ARG A 112 -1.48 -4.55 -1.02
N LEU A 113 -2.21 -3.70 -0.31
CA LEU A 113 -3.56 -4.02 0.17
C LEU A 113 -4.53 -4.25 -0.99
N GLY A 114 -4.46 -3.42 -2.04
CA GLY A 114 -5.27 -3.63 -3.25
C GLY A 114 -4.99 -4.96 -3.94
N LEU A 115 -3.72 -5.39 -4.02
CA LEU A 115 -3.37 -6.71 -4.56
C LEU A 115 -3.87 -7.85 -3.67
N ALA A 116 -3.74 -7.73 -2.34
CA ALA A 116 -4.22 -8.73 -1.40
C ALA A 116 -5.75 -8.88 -1.45
N GLN A 117 -6.49 -7.77 -1.56
CA GLN A 117 -7.95 -7.78 -1.73
C GLN A 117 -8.36 -8.44 -3.04
N LEU A 118 -7.64 -8.16 -4.13
CA LEU A 118 -7.89 -8.82 -5.41
C LEU A 118 -7.66 -10.33 -5.33
N ALA A 119 -6.58 -10.77 -4.65
CA ALA A 119 -6.28 -12.18 -4.42
C ALA A 119 -7.33 -12.87 -3.51
N ALA A 120 -7.94 -12.11 -2.60
CA ALA A 120 -9.06 -12.53 -1.76
C ALA A 120 -10.42 -12.47 -2.49
N GLY A 121 -10.46 -12.10 -3.77
CA GLY A 121 -11.69 -12.01 -4.57
C GLY A 121 -12.53 -10.76 -4.33
N ARG A 122 -12.03 -9.80 -3.54
CA ARG A 122 -12.71 -8.54 -3.20
C ARG A 122 -12.28 -7.45 -4.18
N ALA A 123 -12.77 -7.58 -5.42
CA ALA A 123 -12.35 -6.72 -6.54
C ALA A 123 -12.75 -5.23 -6.37
N GLU A 124 -13.85 -4.95 -5.66
CA GLU A 124 -14.28 -3.58 -5.38
C GLU A 124 -13.33 -2.87 -4.41
N ASP A 125 -13.01 -3.52 -3.28
CA ASP A 125 -12.01 -3.03 -2.32
C ASP A 125 -10.65 -2.85 -3.00
N ALA A 126 -10.25 -3.79 -3.85
CA ALA A 126 -9.01 -3.69 -4.62
C ALA A 126 -8.97 -2.43 -5.50
N ALA A 127 -10.07 -2.11 -6.20
CA ALA A 127 -10.15 -0.92 -7.03
C ALA A 127 -10.08 0.37 -6.20
N MET A 128 -10.72 0.39 -5.02
CA MET A 128 -10.64 1.54 -4.10
C MET A 128 -9.19 1.82 -3.68
N TYR A 129 -8.48 0.81 -3.19
CA TYR A 129 -7.09 1.00 -2.74
C TYR A 129 -6.12 1.33 -3.89
N GLN A 130 -6.30 0.73 -5.07
CA GLN A 130 -5.46 1.06 -6.22
C GLN A 130 -5.76 2.47 -6.79
N THR A 131 -7.00 2.96 -6.66
CA THR A 131 -7.34 4.35 -6.99
C THR A 131 -6.60 5.31 -6.06
N ARG A 132 -6.60 5.04 -4.75
CA ARG A 132 -5.85 5.84 -3.80
C ARG A 132 -4.35 5.82 -4.09
N TYR A 133 -3.79 4.66 -4.45
CA TYR A 133 -2.39 4.57 -4.85
C TYR A 133 -2.09 5.39 -6.13
N LEU A 134 -2.98 5.36 -7.12
CA LEU A 134 -2.88 6.17 -8.33
C LEU A 134 -2.82 7.67 -8.01
N GLU A 135 -3.74 8.17 -7.18
CA GLU A 135 -3.78 9.58 -6.76
C GLU A 135 -2.47 10.02 -6.09
N LEU A 136 -1.94 9.20 -5.18
CA LEU A 136 -0.69 9.48 -4.48
C LEU A 136 0.50 9.47 -5.44
N SER A 137 0.59 8.46 -6.32
CA SER A 137 1.66 8.39 -7.32
C SER A 137 1.61 9.55 -8.33
N GLU A 138 0.43 9.99 -8.74
CA GLU A 138 0.27 11.18 -9.59
C GLU A 138 0.71 12.45 -8.88
N ARG A 139 0.31 12.62 -7.61
CA ARG A 139 0.71 13.77 -6.78
C ARG A 139 2.23 13.82 -6.58
N ASP A 140 2.85 12.67 -6.38
CA ASP A 140 4.28 12.56 -6.08
C ASP A 140 5.14 12.51 -7.36
N GLY A 141 4.54 12.49 -8.55
CA GLY A 141 5.24 12.40 -9.84
C GLY A 141 5.91 11.04 -10.09
N ASP A 142 5.43 9.98 -9.45
CA ASP A 142 5.93 8.60 -9.59
C ASP A 142 5.29 7.89 -10.79
N ASP A 143 5.85 8.12 -11.98
CA ASP A 143 5.37 7.48 -13.23
C ASP A 143 5.36 5.95 -13.18
N ALA A 144 6.28 5.33 -12.43
CA ALA A 144 6.32 3.88 -12.28
C ALA A 144 5.15 3.41 -11.40
N GLY A 145 4.85 4.14 -10.33
CA GLY A 145 3.70 3.91 -9.46
C GLY A 145 2.37 4.10 -10.17
N VAL A 146 2.22 5.15 -10.98
CA VAL A 146 1.05 5.37 -11.85
C VAL A 146 0.82 4.17 -12.76
N GLY A 147 1.88 3.66 -13.40
CA GLY A 147 1.78 2.48 -14.26
C GLY A 147 1.35 1.22 -13.49
N CYS A 148 1.89 1.02 -12.28
CA CYS A 148 1.52 -0.11 -11.43
C CYS A 148 0.05 -0.04 -10.97
N ALA A 149 -0.42 1.16 -10.58
CA ALA A 149 -1.80 1.40 -10.17
C ALA A 149 -2.79 1.16 -11.31
N LEU A 150 -2.53 1.71 -12.51
CA LEU A 150 -3.41 1.55 -13.67
C LEU A 150 -3.55 0.10 -14.12
N ARG A 151 -2.45 -0.67 -14.10
CA ARG A 151 -2.50 -2.10 -14.40
C ARG A 151 -3.34 -2.86 -13.37
N ALA A 152 -3.14 -2.60 -12.08
CA ALA A 152 -3.88 -3.27 -11.01
C ALA A 152 -5.36 -2.88 -11.01
N LEU A 153 -5.69 -1.62 -11.33
CA LEU A 153 -7.06 -1.16 -11.57
C LEU A 153 -7.71 -1.91 -12.73
N GLY A 154 -7.00 -2.05 -13.86
CA GLY A 154 -7.50 -2.82 -15.00
C GLY A 154 -7.85 -4.27 -14.62
N GLU A 155 -7.00 -4.92 -13.83
CA GLU A 155 -7.24 -6.28 -13.32
C GLU A 155 -8.43 -6.33 -12.35
N ALA A 156 -8.55 -5.38 -11.42
CA ALA A 156 -9.66 -5.29 -10.48
C ALA A 156 -11.00 -5.03 -11.20
N HIS A 157 -11.02 -4.11 -12.16
CA HIS A 157 -12.20 -3.83 -12.99
C HIS A 157 -12.64 -5.04 -13.81
N LEU A 158 -11.69 -5.78 -14.38
CA LEU A 158 -11.98 -7.05 -15.06
C LEU A 158 -12.59 -8.09 -14.12
N ALA A 159 -12.07 -8.22 -12.90
CA ALA A 159 -12.56 -9.17 -11.91
C ALA A 159 -14.00 -8.86 -11.46
N ARG A 160 -14.39 -7.56 -11.39
CA ARG A 160 -15.77 -7.15 -11.08
C ARG A 160 -16.70 -7.08 -12.31
N GLY A 161 -16.23 -7.41 -13.51
CA GLY A 161 -17.02 -7.37 -14.74
C GLY A 161 -17.21 -5.97 -15.35
N ALA A 162 -16.48 -4.97 -14.86
CA ALA A 162 -16.51 -3.59 -15.34
C ALA A 162 -15.57 -3.41 -16.54
N VAL A 163 -16.03 -3.90 -17.68
CA VAL A 163 -15.21 -4.05 -18.89
C VAL A 163 -14.77 -2.69 -19.45
N ASP A 164 -15.58 -1.65 -19.28
CA ASP A 164 -15.30 -0.31 -19.81
C ASP A 164 -14.25 0.43 -19.01
N GLU A 165 -14.36 0.40 -17.69
CA GLU A 165 -13.38 0.96 -16.77
C GLU A 165 -12.05 0.20 -16.86
N ALA A 166 -12.09 -1.13 -17.04
CA ALA A 166 -10.89 -1.92 -17.28
C ALA A 166 -10.17 -1.51 -18.57
N ALA A 167 -10.93 -1.30 -19.66
CA ALA A 167 -10.35 -0.88 -20.93
C ALA A 167 -9.70 0.51 -20.80
N ALA A 168 -10.41 1.47 -20.19
CA ALA A 168 -9.89 2.82 -19.98
C ALA A 168 -8.58 2.81 -19.16
N ALA A 169 -8.51 2.03 -18.09
CA ALA A 169 -7.30 1.91 -17.26
C ALA A 169 -6.13 1.30 -18.05
N LEU A 170 -6.38 0.24 -18.83
CA LEU A 170 -5.35 -0.43 -19.64
C LEU A 170 -4.88 0.40 -20.84
N GLU A 171 -5.77 1.17 -21.46
CA GLU A 171 -5.45 2.11 -22.54
C GLU A 171 -4.56 3.23 -22.01
N ARG A 172 -4.93 3.82 -20.87
CA ARG A 172 -4.12 4.81 -20.19
C ARG A 172 -2.73 4.26 -19.84
N PHE A 173 -2.66 3.06 -19.28
CA PHE A 173 -1.38 2.38 -18.99
C PHE A 173 -0.53 2.16 -20.25
N ALA A 174 -1.14 1.71 -21.35
CA ALA A 174 -0.44 1.46 -22.61
C ALA A 174 0.10 2.75 -23.25
N ALA A 175 -0.60 3.87 -23.08
CA ALA A 175 -0.24 5.18 -23.62
C ALA A 175 0.89 5.88 -22.85
N MET A 176 1.24 5.43 -21.65
CA MET A 176 2.35 6.01 -20.88
C MET A 176 3.69 5.79 -21.59
N GLU A 177 4.54 6.81 -21.52
CA GLU A 177 5.89 6.76 -22.08
C GLU A 177 6.80 5.79 -21.30
N SER A 178 6.63 5.74 -19.98
CA SER A 178 7.34 4.82 -19.08
C SER A 178 6.96 3.34 -19.29
N THR A 179 5.88 3.05 -20.02
CA THR A 179 5.45 1.67 -20.28
C THR A 179 6.32 1.01 -21.34
N GLY A 180 7.13 0.05 -20.89
CA GLY A 180 7.99 -0.73 -21.78
C GLY A 180 7.21 -1.58 -22.81
N PRO A 181 7.83 -1.94 -23.94
CA PRO A 181 7.16 -2.62 -25.06
C PRO A 181 6.45 -3.93 -24.67
N ALA A 182 7.07 -4.74 -23.80
CA ALA A 182 6.48 -6.00 -23.34
C ALA A 182 5.24 -5.78 -22.47
N ALA A 183 5.23 -4.73 -21.64
CA ALA A 183 4.09 -4.38 -20.80
C ALA A 183 2.94 -3.83 -21.65
N ARG A 184 3.26 -2.97 -22.63
CA ARG A 184 2.30 -2.46 -23.61
C ARG A 184 1.64 -3.58 -24.43
N ALA A 185 2.44 -4.56 -24.88
CA ALA A 185 1.92 -5.72 -25.59
C ALA A 185 0.92 -6.53 -24.75
N ARG A 186 1.22 -6.76 -23.45
CA ARG A 186 0.27 -7.43 -22.54
C ARG A 186 -1.01 -6.63 -22.36
N ALA A 187 -0.92 -5.31 -22.20
CA ALA A 187 -2.08 -4.43 -22.10
C ALA A 187 -2.97 -4.54 -23.34
N HIS A 188 -2.39 -4.49 -24.55
CA HIS A 188 -3.13 -4.67 -25.80
C HIS A 188 -3.76 -6.07 -25.93
N CYS A 189 -3.08 -7.13 -25.50
CA CYS A 189 -3.68 -8.47 -25.44
C CYS A 189 -4.91 -8.52 -24.52
N SER A 190 -4.83 -7.89 -23.35
CA SER A 190 -5.96 -7.79 -22.42
C SER A 190 -7.11 -6.96 -23.01
N LEU A 191 -6.81 -5.85 -23.68
CA LEU A 191 -7.80 -5.04 -24.41
C LEU A 191 -8.47 -5.83 -25.53
N GLY A 192 -7.72 -6.62 -26.30
CA GLY A 192 -8.30 -7.50 -27.33
C GLY A 192 -9.29 -8.51 -26.74
N ARG A 193 -8.98 -9.08 -25.57
CA ARG A 193 -9.89 -10.00 -24.86
C ARG A 193 -11.14 -9.28 -24.34
N ILE A 194 -11.00 -8.05 -23.87
CA ILE A 194 -12.12 -7.19 -23.44
C ILE A 194 -13.04 -6.92 -24.64
N SER A 195 -12.49 -6.51 -25.78
CA SER A 195 -13.26 -6.23 -27.00
C SER A 195 -14.05 -7.43 -27.51
N LEU A 196 -13.57 -8.65 -27.30
CA LEU A 196 -14.31 -9.87 -27.66
C LEU A 196 -15.50 -10.16 -26.73
N LYS A 197 -15.47 -9.66 -25.49
CA LYS A 197 -16.55 -9.82 -24.49
C LYS A 197 -17.64 -8.75 -24.60
N ARG A 198 -17.33 -7.59 -25.20
CA ARG A 198 -18.31 -6.58 -25.59
C ARG A 198 -19.08 -7.10 -26.83
N ARG A 199 -20.15 -7.87 -26.61
CA ARG A 199 -21.13 -8.23 -27.64
C ARG A 199 -22.50 -7.67 -27.28
#